data_AF-A0A938IA12-F1
#
_entry.id   AF-A0A938IA12-F1
#
_cell.length_a   1.000
_cell.length_b   1.000
_cell.length_c   1.000
_cell.angle_alpha   90.00
_cell.angle_beta   90.00
_cell.angle_gamma   90.00
#
_symmetry.space_group_name_H-M   'P 1'
#
loop_
_entity.id
_entity.type
_entity.pdbx_description
1 polymer ?
#
loop_
_entity_poly.entity_id
_entity_poly.type
_entity_poly.pdbx_seq_one_letter_code
_entity_poly.pdbx_strand_id
1 'polypeptide(L)' 'MGNARIILHENDPALTSLQQLGEPLFILPANPTAEIIAKTIFQFTNSQVFPVIKVSLWETPNAHATYRG' A
#
# COMPACT_ATOMS: atom_id res chain seq x y z
N MET A 1 3.92 -20.37 -3.08
CA MET A 1 4.60 -19.46 -2.14
C MET A 1 4.28 -18.04 -2.60
N GLY A 2 3.60 -17.24 -1.79
CA GLY A 2 3.24 -15.87 -2.19
C GLY A 2 4.49 -15.01 -2.28
N ASN A 3 4.68 -14.31 -3.40
CA ASN A 3 5.78 -13.38 -3.56
C ASN A 3 5.46 -12.10 -2.77
N ALA A 4 6.12 -11.91 -1.62
CA ALA A 4 5.98 -10.70 -0.83
C ALA A 4 6.60 -9.51 -1.58
N ARG A 5 6.03 -8.31 -1.43
CA ARG A 5 6.56 -7.08 -2.01
C ARG A 5 6.86 -6.07 -0.90
N ILE A 6 7.93 -5.30 -1.07
CA ILE A 6 8.22 -4.15 -0.22
C ILE A 6 7.43 -2.95 -0.76
N ILE A 7 6.67 -2.29 0.11
CA ILE A 7 5.96 -1.05 -0.24
C ILE A 7 6.86 0.12 0.15
N LEU A 8 7.18 1.00 -0.80
CA LEU A 8 8.08 2.14 -0.58
C LEU A 8 7.48 3.45 -1.07
N HIS A 9 7.91 4.54 -0.43
CA HIS A 9 7.75 5.87 -0.99
C HIS A 9 8.63 6.02 -2.24
N GLU A 10 8.18 6.74 -3.27
CA GLU A 10 8.96 7.01 -4.51
C GLU A 10 10.31 7.72 -4.25
N ASN A 11 10.36 8.54 -3.20
CA ASN A 11 11.56 9.23 -2.72
C ASN A 11 12.29 8.52 -1.56
N ASP A 12 12.03 7.24 -1.31
CA ASP A 12 12.75 6.49 -0.28
C ASP A 12 14.23 6.33 -0.66
N PRO A 13 15.20 6.67 0.22
CA PRO A 13 16.62 6.58 -0.10
C PRO A 13 17.10 5.15 -0.41
N ALA A 14 16.36 4.12 0.03
CA ALA A 14 16.68 2.72 -0.25
C ALA A 14 16.18 2.24 -1.63
N LEU A 15 15.33 3.02 -2.32
CA LEU A 15 14.65 2.59 -3.55
C LEU A 15 15.64 2.08 -4.61
N THR A 16 16.65 2.88 -4.96
CA THR A 16 17.63 2.54 -6.00
C THR A 16 18.39 1.25 -5.66
N SER A 17 18.84 1.11 -4.41
CA SER A 17 19.58 -0.07 -3.97
C SER A 17 18.73 -1.34 -4.02
N LEU A 18 17.47 -1.25 -3.59
CA LEU A 18 16.54 -2.39 -3.61
C LEU A 18 16.15 -2.79 -5.04
N GLN A 19 16.01 -1.82 -5.95
CA GLN A 19 15.81 -2.09 -7.38
C GLN A 19 17.00 -2.81 -8.00
N GLN A 20 18.23 -2.39 -7.68
CA GLN A 20 19.46 -3.04 -8.18
C GLN A 20 19.61 -4.48 -7.67
N LEU A 21 19.12 -4.77 -6.47
CA LEU A 21 19.08 -6.13 -5.92
C LEU A 21 17.97 -7.00 -6.54
N GLY A 22 17.09 -6.43 -7.37
CA GLY A 22 15.97 -7.14 -7.98
C GLY A 22 14.85 -7.46 -7.00
N GLU A 23 14.76 -6.73 -5.89
CA GLU A 23 13.69 -6.91 -4.91
C GLU A 23 12.32 -6.58 -5.53
N PRO A 24 11.26 -7.32 -5.17
CA PRO A 24 9.93 -7.04 -5.66
C PRO A 24 9.35 -5.83 -4.91
N LEU A 25 9.16 -4.70 -5.61
CA LEU A 25 8.71 -3.44 -5.01
C LEU A 25 7.31 -3.03 -5.46
N PHE A 26 6.61 -2.30 -4.59
CA PHE A 26 5.40 -1.55 -4.92
C PHE A 26 5.60 -0.09 -4.47
N ILE A 27 5.59 0.84 -5.41
CA ILE A 27 5.95 2.24 -5.14
C ILE A 27 4.69 3.08 -4.98
N LEU A 28 4.67 3.91 -3.95
CA LEU A 28 3.61 4.87 -3.65
C LEU A 28 4.13 6.31 -3.74
N PRO A 29 3.29 7.27 -4.18
CA PRO A 29 3.63 8.70 -4.20
C PRO A 29 3.51 9.37 -2.82
N ALA A 30 3.28 8.59 -1.77
CA ALA A 30 3.12 9.05 -0.39
C ALA A 30 3.63 7.97 0.58
N ASN A 31 3.88 8.36 1.83
CA ASN A 31 4.51 7.46 2.80
C ASN A 31 3.61 6.23 3.01
N PRO A 32 4.17 5.01 3.04
CA PRO A 32 3.40 3.78 3.04
C PRO A 32 2.80 3.47 4.42
N THR A 33 2.02 4.41 4.98
CA THR A 33 1.28 4.23 6.23
C THR A 33 0.02 3.40 6.01
N ALA A 34 -0.58 2.89 7.09
CA ALA A 34 -1.79 2.10 7.00
C ALA A 34 -2.96 2.87 6.35
N GLU A 35 -3.06 4.18 6.61
CA GLU A 35 -4.06 5.09 6.04
C GLU A 35 -3.89 5.23 4.52
N ILE A 36 -2.67 5.46 4.06
CA ILE A 36 -2.37 5.61 2.63
C ILE A 36 -2.61 4.31 1.88
N ILE A 37 -2.23 3.17 2.46
CA ILE A 37 -2.48 1.86 1.86
C ILE A 37 -3.99 1.56 1.82
N ALA A 38 -4.74 1.82 2.89
CA ALA A 38 -6.19 1.64 2.91
C ALA A 38 -6.90 2.51 1.84
N LYS A 39 -6.46 3.76 1.69
CA LYS A 39 -6.94 4.66 0.63
C LYS A 39 -6.60 4.15 -0.76
N THR A 40 -5.37 3.68 -0.97
CA THR A 40 -4.92 3.14 -2.26
C THR A 40 -5.77 1.94 -2.68
N ILE A 41 -6.02 1.02 -1.76
CA ILE A 41 -6.89 -0.15 -2.00
C ILE A 41 -8.32 0.33 -2.30
N PHE A 42 -8.88 1.25 -1.51
CA PHE A 42 -10.23 1.78 -1.75
C PHE A 42 -10.36 2.39 -3.15
N GLN A 43 -9.43 3.27 -3.52
CA GLN A 43 -9.43 3.95 -4.81
C GLN A 43 -9.31 2.95 -5.96
N PHE A 44 -8.41 1.96 -5.83
CA PHE A 44 -8.30 0.89 -6.81
C PHE A 44 -9.62 0.11 -6.91
N THR A 45 -10.16 -0.41 -5.81
CA THR A 45 -11.41 -1.18 -5.81
C THR A 45 -12.59 -0.39 -6.39
N ASN A 46 -12.71 0.89 -6.06
CA ASN A 46 -13.74 1.78 -6.61
C ASN A 46 -13.55 2.00 -8.12
N SER A 47 -12.31 2.14 -8.59
CA SER A 47 -12.00 2.26 -10.03
C SER A 47 -12.36 1.01 -10.84
N GLN A 48 -12.43 -0.15 -10.17
CA GLN A 48 -12.84 -1.42 -10.77
C GLN A 48 -14.38 -1.63 -10.75
N VAL A 49 -15.16 -0.57 -10.46
CA VAL A 49 -16.64 -0.58 -10.46
C VAL A 49 -17.24 -1.50 -9.38
N PHE A 50 -16.47 -1.89 -8.37
CA PHE A 50 -17.04 -2.52 -7.18
C PHE A 50 -17.65 -1.47 -6.25
N PRO A 51 -18.80 -1.77 -5.60
CA PRO A 51 -19.47 -0.85 -4.68
C PRO A 51 -18.79 -0.84 -3.30
N VAL A 52 -17.49 -0.51 -3.25
CA VAL A 52 -16.73 -0.44 -2.01
C VAL A 52 -17.16 0.78 -1.19
N ILE A 53 -17.54 0.56 0.07
CA ILE A 53 -17.98 1.63 0.98
C ILE A 53 -16.92 1.99 2.03
N LYS A 54 -15.99 1.07 2.32
CA LYS A 54 -14.86 1.29 3.23
C LYS A 54 -13.77 0.25 3.02
N VAL A 55 -12.54 0.62 3.34
CA VAL A 55 -11.41 -0.30 3.48
C VAL A 55 -10.78 -0.09 4.84
N SER A 56 -10.57 -1.18 5.58
CA SER A 56 -9.83 -1.19 6.84
C SER A 56 -8.58 -2.03 6.68
N LEU A 57 -7.43 -1.51 7.09
CA LEU A 57 -6.14 -2.19 7.04
C LEU A 57 -5.55 -2.27 8.44
N TRP A 58 -5.25 -3.48 8.88
CA TRP A 58 -4.58 -3.76 10.15
C TRP A 58 -3.07 -3.94 9.90
N GLU A 59 -2.26 -3.06 10.50
CA GLU A 59 -0.80 -3.22 10.51
C GLU A 59 -0.39 -4.23 11.59
N THR A 60 -1.09 -4.19 12.72
CA THR A 60 -0.99 -5.16 13.81
C THR A 60 -2.39 -5.52 14.30
N PRO A 61 -2.57 -6.55 15.15
CA PRO A 61 -3.90 -6.90 15.66
C PRO A 61 -4.63 -5.74 16.37
N ASN A 62 -3.88 -4.81 16.98
CA ASN A 62 -4.41 -3.71 17.77
C ASN A 62 -4.32 -2.34 17.07
N ALA A 63 -3.69 -2.24 15.90
CA ALA A 63 -3.52 -0.98 15.18
C ALA A 63 -4.02 -1.11 13.73
N HIS A 64 -4.97 -0.27 13.36
CA HIS A 64 -5.57 -0.26 12.02
C HIS A 64 -5.96 1.14 11.58
N ALA A 65 -6.00 1.34 10.27
CA ALA A 65 -6.55 2.52 9.63
C ALA A 65 -7.81 2.15 8.84
N THR A 66 -8.75 3.09 8.70
CA THR A 66 -9.92 2.91 7.83
C THR A 66 -10.12 4.11 6.93
N TYR A 67 -10.24 3.86 5.62
CA TYR A 67 -10.69 4.85 4.64
C TYR A 67 -12.16 4.60 4.28
N ARG A 68 -12.94 5.68 4.20
CA ARG A 68 -14.36 5.68 3.80
C ARG A 68 -14.54 6.69 2.67
N GLY A 69 -15.33 6.33 1.66
CA GLY A 69 -15.70 7.20 0.55
C GLY A 69 -17.08 7.81 0.73
#